data_AF-A0A7C0XL74-F1
#
_entry.id   AF-A0A7C0XL74-F1
#
_cell.length_a   1.000
_cell.length_b   1.000
_cell.length_c   1.000
_cell.angle_alpha   90.00
_cell.angle_beta   90.00
_cell.angle_gamma   90.00
#
_symmetry.space_group_name_H-M   'P 1'
#
loop_
_entity.id
_entity.type
_entity.pdbx_description
1 polymer ?
#
loop_
_entity_poly.entity_id
_entity_poly.type
_entity_poly.pdbx_seq_one_letter_code
_entity_poly.pdbx_strand_id
1 'polypeptide(L)'
;MSKGAELKSEDLAGLFKGLLENKVVDCLVLPRRAGEGGKNVSYILVRDASKIDSAGAGTAAGVSASAVFAPSFSVNAANILKGWTIGEKVGLVAKPCEIRAAVELVKLKQMDKESVLLVSADCSGAFTNQDYAANADEIGDWLEAGPGGAKAEELKGKGVAVREACEIC
;
A
#
# COMPACT_ATOMS: atom_id res chain seq x y z
N MET A 1 -0.66 16.04 -22.83
CA MET A 1 -1.19 16.80 -21.67
C MET A 1 -1.57 15.79 -20.60
N SER A 2 -0.80 15.71 -19.51
CA SER A 2 -1.19 14.91 -18.35
C SER A 2 -2.38 15.60 -17.68
N LYS A 3 -3.52 14.92 -17.60
CA LYS A 3 -4.63 15.35 -16.73
C LYS A 3 -4.19 15.01 -15.29
N GLY A 4 -3.78 16.01 -14.54
CA GLY A 4 -3.51 15.90 -13.10
C GLY A 4 -4.72 16.39 -12.31
N ALA A 5 -4.95 15.81 -11.13
CA ALA A 5 -5.88 16.31 -10.13
C ALA A 5 -5.13 16.36 -8.80
N GLU A 6 -5.31 17.45 -8.05
CA GLU A 6 -4.79 17.59 -6.70
C GLU A 6 -5.86 17.14 -5.72
N LEU A 7 -5.50 16.27 -4.79
CA LEU A 7 -6.39 15.67 -3.79
C LEU A 7 -5.73 15.80 -2.42
N LYS A 8 -6.53 16.11 -1.39
CA LYS A 8 -6.05 16.02 -0.01
C LYS A 8 -5.93 14.56 0.39
N SER A 9 -5.06 14.26 1.34
CA SER A 9 -4.88 12.90 1.87
C SER A 9 -6.18 12.32 2.43
N GLU A 10 -7.02 13.16 3.03
CA GLU A 10 -8.34 12.81 3.58
C GLU A 10 -9.33 12.31 2.52
N ASP A 11 -9.17 12.78 1.28
CA ASP A 11 -10.04 12.45 0.14
C ASP A 11 -9.62 11.16 -0.58
N LEU A 12 -8.48 10.58 -0.20
CA LEU A 12 -7.93 9.38 -0.84
C LEU A 12 -8.88 8.17 -0.72
N ALA A 13 -9.58 8.06 0.41
CA ALA A 13 -10.62 7.04 0.58
C ALA A 13 -11.74 7.21 -0.44
N GLY A 14 -12.15 8.45 -0.74
CA GLY A 14 -13.16 8.76 -1.75
C GLY A 14 -12.72 8.34 -3.15
N LEU A 15 -11.43 8.54 -3.49
CA LEU A 15 -10.86 8.05 -4.74
C LEU A 15 -10.99 6.53 -4.87
N PHE A 16 -10.58 5.77 -3.85
CA PHE A 16 -10.65 4.31 -3.88
C PHE A 16 -12.09 3.78 -3.90
N LYS A 17 -13.01 4.40 -3.16
CA LYS A 17 -14.45 4.10 -3.26
C LYS A 17 -14.96 4.33 -4.67
N GLY A 18 -14.61 5.46 -5.27
CA GLY A 18 -14.99 5.80 -6.63
C GLY A 18 -14.51 4.78 -7.67
N LEU A 19 -13.36 4.13 -7.46
CA LEU A 19 -12.90 3.06 -8.36
C LEU A 19 -13.83 1.84 -8.37
N LEU A 20 -14.38 1.48 -7.20
CA LEU A 20 -15.33 0.37 -7.05
C LEU A 20 -16.74 0.77 -7.52
N GLU A 21 -17.24 1.92 -7.07
CA GLU A 21 -18.60 2.40 -7.36
C GLU A 21 -18.82 2.66 -8.85
N ASN A 22 -17.80 3.20 -9.53
CA ASN A 22 -17.86 3.44 -10.98
C ASN A 22 -17.45 2.21 -11.81
N LYS A 23 -17.22 1.05 -11.19
CA LYS A 23 -16.79 -0.20 -11.85
C LYS A 23 -15.55 -0.03 -12.74
N VAL A 24 -14.61 0.80 -12.29
CA VAL A 24 -13.27 0.87 -12.90
C VAL A 24 -12.53 -0.43 -12.60
N VAL A 25 -12.72 -0.95 -11.39
CA VAL A 25 -12.29 -2.28 -10.94
C VAL A 25 -13.45 -2.98 -10.22
N ASP A 26 -13.46 -4.32 -10.26
CA ASP A 26 -14.43 -5.15 -9.53
C ASP A 26 -14.00 -5.39 -8.08
N CYS A 27 -12.68 -5.34 -7.82
CA CYS A 27 -12.11 -5.42 -6.48
C CYS A 27 -10.81 -4.64 -6.37
N LEU A 28 -10.45 -4.26 -5.15
CA LEU A 28 -9.24 -3.49 -4.85
C LEU A 28 -8.41 -4.20 -3.79
N VAL A 29 -7.15 -4.48 -4.11
CA VAL A 29 -6.12 -4.91 -3.15
C VAL A 29 -5.36 -3.67 -2.71
N LEU A 30 -5.35 -3.40 -1.40
CA LEU A 30 -4.69 -2.24 -0.83
C LEU A 30 -4.17 -2.54 0.59
N PRO A 31 -3.18 -1.76 1.09
CA PRO A 31 -2.67 -1.92 2.44
C PRO A 31 -3.73 -1.60 3.49
N ARG A 32 -3.66 -2.32 4.59
CA ARG A 32 -4.53 -2.20 5.75
C ARG A 32 -3.71 -2.38 7.03
N ARG A 33 -4.04 -1.61 8.06
CA ARG A 33 -3.57 -1.85 9.42
C ARG A 33 -4.17 -3.14 9.99
N ALA A 34 -3.33 -4.06 10.44
CA ALA A 34 -3.72 -5.38 10.94
C ALA A 34 -3.18 -5.63 12.35
N GLY A 35 -3.82 -6.57 13.05
CA GLY A 35 -3.48 -6.97 14.41
C GLY A 35 -4.02 -6.02 15.49
N GLU A 36 -3.84 -6.42 16.74
CA GLU A 36 -4.18 -5.60 17.91
C GLU A 36 -3.37 -4.30 17.90
N GLY A 37 -4.04 -3.16 18.05
CA GLY A 37 -3.42 -1.84 17.99
C GLY A 37 -3.01 -1.35 16.60
N GLY A 38 -3.30 -2.09 15.51
CA GLY A 38 -3.06 -1.60 14.14
C GLY A 38 -1.58 -1.37 13.78
N LYS A 39 -0.67 -2.06 14.47
CA LYS A 39 0.79 -1.85 14.35
C LYS A 39 1.45 -2.61 13.20
N ASN A 40 0.72 -3.50 12.53
CA ASN A 40 1.19 -4.19 11.33
C ASN A 40 0.50 -3.64 10.08
N VAL A 41 1.16 -3.74 8.93
CA VAL A 41 0.59 -3.43 7.63
C VAL A 41 0.52 -4.70 6.79
N SER A 42 -0.67 -5.06 6.35
CA SER A 42 -0.90 -6.19 5.46
C SER A 42 -1.82 -5.79 4.32
N TYR A 43 -1.87 -6.59 3.27
CA TYR A 43 -2.81 -6.39 2.17
C TYR A 43 -4.14 -7.07 2.43
N ILE A 44 -5.21 -6.47 1.91
CA ILE A 44 -6.56 -7.03 1.92
C ILE A 44 -7.23 -6.78 0.56
N LEU A 45 -8.10 -7.69 0.14
CA LEU A 45 -8.97 -7.52 -1.02
C LEU A 45 -10.33 -6.99 -0.56
N VAL A 46 -10.76 -5.88 -1.14
CA VAL A 46 -12.04 -5.22 -0.86
C VAL A 46 -12.91 -5.20 -2.12
N ARG A 47 -14.18 -5.54 -1.96
CA ARG A 47 -15.23 -5.42 -2.99
C ARG A 47 -16.29 -4.37 -2.65
N ASP A 48 -16.53 -4.18 -1.35
CA ASP A 48 -17.52 -3.23 -0.84
C ASP A 48 -16.85 -1.90 -0.50
N ALA A 49 -17.20 -0.84 -1.25
CA ALA A 49 -16.69 0.52 -1.06
C ALA A 49 -16.93 1.04 0.38
N SER A 50 -17.98 0.57 1.05
CA SER A 50 -18.32 0.95 2.43
C SER A 50 -17.26 0.50 3.45
N LYS A 51 -16.38 -0.44 3.07
CA LYS A 51 -15.28 -0.94 3.90
C LYS A 51 -14.01 -0.11 3.78
N ILE A 52 -13.99 0.93 2.94
CA ILE A 52 -12.85 1.83 2.81
C ILE A 52 -13.14 3.08 3.67
N ASP A 53 -12.20 3.48 4.50
CA ASP A 53 -12.32 4.67 5.35
C ASP A 53 -11.06 5.56 5.28
N SER A 54 -11.25 6.85 5.58
CA SER A 54 -10.17 7.84 5.58
C SER A 54 -9.34 7.76 6.85
N ALA A 55 -10.02 7.58 7.98
CA ALA A 55 -9.43 7.57 9.30
C ALA A 55 -9.29 6.11 9.76
N GLY A 56 -8.06 5.61 9.81
CA GLY A 56 -7.73 4.27 10.30
C GLY A 56 -7.95 4.06 11.81
N ALA A 57 -9.04 4.57 12.35
CA ALA A 57 -9.46 4.35 13.73
C ALA A 57 -10.42 3.16 13.81
N GLY A 58 -9.84 1.96 13.82
CA GLY A 58 -10.29 0.92 14.75
C GLY A 58 -11.55 0.12 14.44
N THR A 59 -12.05 0.05 13.20
CA THR A 59 -13.03 -1.01 12.88
C THR A 59 -12.33 -2.25 12.34
N ALA A 60 -12.66 -3.42 12.90
CA ALA A 60 -12.14 -4.73 12.50
C ALA A 60 -12.46 -5.10 11.03
N ALA A 61 -13.18 -4.26 10.28
CA ALA A 61 -13.55 -4.47 8.88
C ALA A 61 -13.18 -3.32 7.93
N GLY A 62 -12.65 -2.20 8.44
CA GLY A 62 -12.32 -1.00 7.66
C GLY A 62 -10.89 -1.02 7.10
N VAL A 63 -10.71 -0.41 5.93
CA VAL A 63 -9.42 -0.23 5.26
C VAL A 63 -9.09 1.24 5.21
N SER A 64 -8.07 1.63 5.98
CA SER A 64 -7.59 3.00 6.02
C SER A 64 -6.78 3.34 4.80
N ALA A 65 -7.22 4.35 4.06
CA ALA A 65 -6.49 4.87 2.90
C ALA A 65 -5.08 5.39 3.27
N SER A 66 -4.85 5.82 4.52
CA SER A 66 -3.53 6.31 4.96
C SER A 66 -2.48 5.21 5.06
N ALA A 67 -2.89 3.95 5.26
CA ALA A 67 -1.97 2.81 5.35
C ALA A 67 -1.14 2.59 4.07
N VAL A 68 -1.58 3.18 2.94
CA VAL A 68 -0.85 3.20 1.67
C VAL A 68 0.53 3.85 1.82
N PHE A 69 0.69 4.82 2.72
CA PHE A 69 1.95 5.53 2.91
C PHE A 69 2.87 4.88 3.93
N ALA A 70 2.35 4.01 4.79
CA ALA A 70 3.12 3.37 5.87
C ALA A 70 4.43 2.74 5.34
N PRO A 71 5.58 2.97 6.01
CA PRO A 71 6.88 2.46 5.58
C PRO A 71 7.09 0.99 6.02
N SER A 72 6.10 0.13 5.74
CA SER A 72 6.12 -1.31 6.05
C SER A 72 5.11 -2.04 5.18
N PHE A 73 5.41 -3.28 4.82
CA PHE A 73 4.45 -4.19 4.17
C PHE A 73 4.80 -5.65 4.51
N SER A 74 3.78 -6.48 4.74
CA SER A 74 3.97 -7.86 5.22
C SER A 74 4.57 -8.78 4.16
N VAL A 75 4.09 -8.67 2.92
CA VAL A 75 4.47 -9.49 1.77
C VAL A 75 4.43 -8.63 0.51
N ASN A 76 5.16 -9.03 -0.54
CA ASN A 76 5.05 -8.35 -1.84
C ASN A 76 3.64 -8.55 -2.43
N ALA A 77 2.92 -7.46 -2.63
CA ALA A 77 1.53 -7.47 -3.09
C ALA A 77 1.34 -8.12 -4.47
N ALA A 78 2.34 -8.08 -5.34
CA ALA A 78 2.28 -8.73 -6.65
C ALA A 78 2.07 -10.25 -6.53
N ASN A 79 2.63 -10.88 -5.48
CA ASN A 79 2.48 -12.31 -5.26
C ASN A 79 1.04 -12.70 -4.89
N ILE A 80 0.26 -11.78 -4.33
CA ILE A 80 -1.16 -12.01 -4.00
C ILE A 80 -1.98 -12.18 -5.28
N LEU A 81 -1.61 -11.46 -6.33
CA LEU A 81 -2.29 -11.47 -7.62
C LEU A 81 -1.59 -12.35 -8.66
N LYS A 82 -0.60 -13.15 -8.25
CA LYS A 82 0.07 -14.09 -9.15
C LYS A 82 -0.92 -15.17 -9.60
N GLY A 83 -1.07 -15.32 -10.90
CA GLY A 83 -2.07 -16.20 -11.53
C GLY A 83 -3.45 -15.55 -11.68
N TRP A 84 -3.60 -14.25 -11.44
CA TRP A 84 -4.86 -13.54 -11.66
C TRP A 84 -5.13 -13.36 -13.15
N THR A 85 -5.71 -14.39 -13.76
CA THR A 85 -6.06 -14.45 -15.19
C THR A 85 -7.56 -14.63 -15.39
N ILE A 86 -8.36 -14.28 -14.37
CA ILE A 86 -9.83 -14.29 -14.44
C ILE A 86 -10.35 -12.99 -15.05
N GLY A 87 -11.61 -12.98 -15.49
CA GLY A 87 -12.23 -11.82 -16.12
C GLY A 87 -12.58 -10.65 -15.19
N GLU A 88 -12.40 -10.81 -13.87
CA GLU A 88 -12.60 -9.72 -12.90
C GLU A 88 -11.41 -8.75 -12.92
N LYS A 89 -11.69 -7.45 -13.02
CA LYS A 89 -10.70 -6.39 -12.94
C LYS A 89 -10.30 -6.13 -11.50
N VAL A 90 -9.02 -6.30 -11.18
CA VAL A 90 -8.46 -6.02 -9.86
C VAL A 90 -7.60 -4.76 -9.88
N GLY A 91 -7.83 -3.86 -8.93
CA GLY A 91 -6.92 -2.77 -8.63
C GLY A 91 -5.87 -3.20 -7.61
N LEU A 92 -4.60 -2.87 -7.83
CA LEU A 92 -3.50 -3.09 -6.89
C LEU A 92 -2.92 -1.75 -6.46
N VAL A 93 -3.12 -1.36 -5.21
CA VAL A 93 -2.47 -0.21 -4.58
C VAL A 93 -1.26 -0.73 -3.81
N ALA A 94 -0.05 -0.41 -4.26
CA ALA A 94 1.17 -0.94 -3.62
C ALA A 94 2.38 0.00 -3.80
N LYS A 95 3.49 -0.31 -3.11
CA LYS A 95 4.73 0.46 -3.22
C LYS A 95 5.38 0.25 -4.59
N PRO A 96 6.27 1.15 -5.06
CA PRO A 96 6.81 1.09 -6.41
C PRO A 96 7.55 -0.21 -6.72
N CYS A 97 8.25 -0.78 -5.73
CA CYS A 97 8.94 -2.06 -5.85
C CYS A 97 7.98 -3.24 -6.08
N GLU A 98 6.82 -3.24 -5.46
CA GLU A 98 5.79 -4.27 -5.64
C GLU A 98 5.07 -4.10 -6.99
N ILE A 99 4.85 -2.86 -7.43
CA ILE A 99 4.30 -2.57 -8.76
C ILE A 99 5.26 -3.05 -9.87
N ARG A 100 6.58 -2.88 -9.69
CA ARG A 100 7.58 -3.45 -10.62
C ARG A 100 7.43 -4.97 -10.72
N ALA A 101 7.29 -5.67 -9.59
CA ALA A 101 7.06 -7.11 -9.58
C ALA A 101 5.75 -7.50 -10.29
N ALA A 102 4.67 -6.73 -10.10
CA ALA A 102 3.40 -6.96 -10.79
C ALA A 102 3.54 -6.78 -12.32
N VAL A 103 4.29 -5.77 -12.76
CA VAL A 103 4.59 -5.57 -14.19
C VAL A 103 5.37 -6.75 -14.77
N GLU A 104 6.32 -7.33 -14.05
CA GLU A 104 7.00 -8.55 -14.50
C GLU A 104 6.06 -9.75 -14.60
N LEU A 105 5.12 -9.91 -13.66
CA LEU A 105 4.09 -10.97 -13.75
C LEU A 105 3.20 -10.80 -14.98
N VAL A 106 2.84 -9.57 -15.34
CA VAL A 106 2.10 -9.28 -16.59
C VAL A 106 2.92 -9.70 -17.82
N LYS A 107 4.22 -9.37 -17.87
CA LYS A 107 5.11 -9.77 -18.99
C LYS A 107 5.23 -11.29 -19.12
N LEU A 108 5.26 -11.99 -17.99
CA LEU A 108 5.30 -13.46 -17.92
C LEU A 108 3.93 -14.12 -18.16
N LYS A 109 2.87 -13.34 -18.44
CA LYS A 109 1.49 -13.81 -18.59
C LYS A 109 0.93 -14.53 -17.36
N GLN A 110 1.47 -14.22 -16.19
CA GLN A 110 0.98 -14.68 -14.88
C GLN A 110 -0.03 -13.70 -14.28
N MET A 111 -0.37 -12.64 -15.00
CA MET A 111 -1.38 -11.65 -14.65
C MET A 111 -1.89 -11.10 -15.98
N ASP A 112 -3.20 -11.04 -16.17
CA ASP A 112 -3.76 -10.50 -17.40
C ASP A 112 -3.70 -8.96 -17.36
N LYS A 113 -3.13 -8.35 -18.41
CA LYS A 113 -2.94 -6.91 -18.50
C LYS A 113 -4.27 -6.17 -18.50
N GLU A 114 -5.29 -6.74 -19.13
CA GLU A 114 -6.61 -6.11 -19.26
C GLU A 114 -7.47 -6.25 -17.99
N SER A 115 -7.06 -7.13 -17.07
CA SER A 115 -7.73 -7.36 -15.78
C SER A 115 -7.06 -6.66 -14.60
N VAL A 116 -6.04 -5.81 -14.82
CA VAL A 116 -5.33 -5.15 -13.71
C VAL A 116 -5.21 -3.63 -13.85
N LEU A 117 -5.50 -2.92 -12.75
CA LEU A 117 -5.20 -1.50 -12.57
C LEU A 117 -4.10 -1.36 -11.51
N LEU A 118 -2.94 -0.84 -11.89
CA LEU A 118 -1.82 -0.65 -10.97
C LEU A 118 -1.79 0.79 -10.46
N VAL A 119 -1.84 0.96 -9.14
CA VAL A 119 -1.75 2.25 -8.45
C VAL A 119 -0.52 2.23 -7.54
N SER A 120 0.42 3.14 -7.79
CA SER A 120 1.62 3.27 -6.98
C SER A 120 1.57 4.51 -6.10
N ALA A 121 2.02 4.38 -4.86
CA ALA A 121 2.32 5.50 -3.98
C ALA A 121 3.82 5.55 -3.73
N ASP A 122 4.39 6.76 -3.70
CA ASP A 122 5.81 6.94 -3.42
C ASP A 122 6.21 6.35 -2.05
N CYS A 123 7.45 5.87 -1.97
CA CYS A 123 7.97 5.16 -0.82
C CYS A 123 9.43 5.55 -0.58
N SER A 124 9.71 6.10 0.60
CA SER A 124 11.07 6.49 1.03
C SER A 124 11.91 5.30 1.52
N GLY A 125 11.31 4.11 1.65
CA GLY A 125 11.92 2.91 2.21
C GLY A 125 10.96 2.17 3.14
N ALA A 126 11.36 0.99 3.60
CA ALA A 126 10.54 0.18 4.50
C ALA A 126 11.36 -0.39 5.66
N PHE A 127 10.77 -0.39 6.85
CA PHE A 127 11.29 -1.10 8.02
C PHE A 127 10.96 -2.60 7.92
N THR A 128 11.63 -3.41 8.73
CA THR A 128 11.16 -4.79 8.92
C THR A 128 9.81 -4.78 9.64
N ASN A 129 9.00 -5.82 9.42
CA ASN A 129 7.69 -5.92 10.10
C ASN A 129 7.84 -5.89 11.64
N GLN A 130 8.92 -6.48 12.17
CA GLN A 130 9.20 -6.48 13.61
C GLN A 130 9.53 -5.07 14.11
N ASP A 131 10.42 -4.37 13.42
CA ASP A 131 10.84 -3.01 13.79
C ASP A 131 9.69 -2.02 13.66
N TYR A 132 8.91 -2.12 12.58
CA TYR A 132 7.74 -1.27 12.39
C TYR A 132 6.70 -1.52 13.47
N ALA A 133 6.36 -2.78 13.76
CA ALA A 133 5.36 -3.10 14.78
C ALA A 133 5.75 -2.62 16.18
N ALA A 134 7.04 -2.68 16.52
CA ALA A 134 7.56 -2.20 17.80
C ALA A 134 7.53 -0.66 17.91
N ASN A 135 7.67 0.06 16.79
CA ASN A 135 7.85 1.53 16.76
C ASN A 135 6.76 2.27 15.96
N ALA A 136 5.62 1.63 15.66
CA ALA A 136 4.60 2.15 14.75
C ALA A 136 4.04 3.52 15.19
N ASP A 137 3.92 3.74 16.50
CA ASP A 137 3.41 4.98 17.08
C ASP A 137 4.42 6.14 16.92
N GLU A 138 5.73 5.84 16.92
CA GLU A 138 6.82 6.81 16.73
C GLU A 138 7.06 7.11 15.24
N ILE A 139 7.00 6.07 14.40
CA ILE A 139 7.22 6.15 12.95
C ILE A 139 6.05 6.83 12.24
N GLY A 140 4.81 6.42 12.52
CA GLY A 140 3.60 6.93 11.87
C GLY A 140 3.38 6.38 10.44
N ASP A 141 2.47 7.02 9.71
CA ASP A 141 2.07 6.64 8.34
C ASP A 141 2.98 7.19 7.24
N TRP A 142 3.77 8.23 7.53
CA TRP A 142 4.58 8.90 6.52
C TRP A 142 5.99 9.07 7.04
N LEU A 143 6.96 8.48 6.34
CA LEU A 143 8.35 8.79 6.56
C LEU A 143 8.71 10.00 5.69
N GLU A 144 8.91 11.16 6.34
CA GLU A 144 9.34 12.39 5.67
C GLU A 144 10.45 12.09 4.65
N ALA A 145 10.27 12.57 3.42
CA ALA A 145 10.98 12.05 2.26
C ALA A 145 12.50 12.27 2.32
N GLY A 146 13.26 11.20 2.03
CA GLY A 146 14.72 11.20 1.84
C GLY A 146 15.44 10.09 2.62
N PRO A 147 16.59 9.58 2.14
CA PRO A 147 17.50 8.83 2.99
C PRO A 147 17.96 9.78 4.12
N GLY A 148 17.47 9.52 5.32
CA GLY A 148 17.83 10.29 6.53
C GLY A 148 16.82 11.33 7.03
N GLY A 149 15.51 11.13 6.81
CA GLY A 149 14.50 11.87 7.58
C GLY A 149 14.82 11.79 9.09
N ALA A 150 14.68 12.89 9.84
CA ALA A 150 15.23 13.00 11.20
C ALA A 150 14.87 11.81 12.12
N LYS A 151 13.65 11.26 11.97
CA LYS A 151 13.21 10.06 12.68
C LYS A 151 13.89 8.77 12.20
N ALA A 152 14.13 8.61 10.90
CA ALA A 152 14.85 7.45 10.36
C ALA A 152 16.30 7.41 10.86
N GLU A 153 17.00 8.55 10.90
CA GLU A 153 18.37 8.61 11.45
C GLU A 153 18.40 8.39 12.96
N GLU A 154 17.42 8.94 13.70
CA GLU A 154 17.31 8.68 15.14
C GLU A 154 17.09 7.19 15.43
N LEU A 155 16.18 6.55 14.69
CA LEU A 155 15.90 5.12 14.82
C LEU A 155 17.10 4.26 14.40
N LYS A 156 17.85 4.68 13.37
CA LYS A 156 19.09 4.02 12.96
C LYS A 156 20.13 4.02 14.09
N GLY A 157 20.23 5.11 14.87
CA GLY A 157 21.04 5.18 16.08
C GLY A 157 20.60 4.20 17.19
N LYS A 158 19.33 3.78 17.17
CA LYS A 158 18.74 2.75 18.07
C LYS A 158 18.80 1.33 17.46
N GLY A 159 19.44 1.15 16.30
CA GLY A 159 19.53 -0.14 15.60
C GLY A 159 18.33 -0.48 14.70
N VAL A 160 17.35 0.43 14.58
CA VAL A 160 16.15 0.27 13.74
C VAL A 160 16.39 1.03 12.42
N ALA A 161 16.91 0.32 11.42
CA ALA A 161 17.23 0.91 10.13
C ALA A 161 16.08 0.78 9.13
N VAL A 162 15.76 1.89 8.46
CA VAL A 162 14.96 1.83 7.23
C VAL A 162 15.80 1.18 6.15
N ARG A 163 15.23 0.21 5.44
CA ARG A 163 15.85 -0.32 4.23
C ARG A 163 15.49 0.62 3.10
N GLU A 164 16.50 1.10 2.38
CA GLU A 164 16.29 2.10 1.33
C GLU A 164 15.36 1.59 0.24
N ALA A 165 14.56 2.50 -0.32
CA ALA A 165 13.65 2.18 -1.38
C ALA A 165 14.42 1.60 -2.57
N CYS A 166 13.91 0.50 -3.13
CA CYS A 166 14.45 -0.15 -4.33
C CYS A 166 15.79 -0.92 -4.15
N GLU A 167 16.29 -1.16 -2.93
CA GLU A 167 17.46 -2.04 -2.71
C GLU A 167 17.09 -3.52 -2.43
N ILE A 168 15.81 -3.82 -2.12
CA ILE A 168 15.37 -5.18 -1.74
C ILE A 168 14.84 -6.02 -2.91
N CYS A 169 14.24 -5.41 -3.94
CA CYS A 169 13.36 -6.10 -4.89
C CYS A 169 13.99 -6.31 -6.26
#